data_AF-A0A453KCU9-F1
#
_entry.id   AF-A0A453KCU9-F1
#
_cell.length_a   1.000
_cell.length_b   1.000
_cell.length_c   1.000
_cell.angle_alpha   90.00
_cell.angle_beta   90.00
_cell.angle_gamma   90.00
#
_symmetry.space_group_name_H-M   'P 1'
#
loop_
_entity.id
_entity.type
_entity.pdbx_description
1 polymer ?
#
loop_
_entity_poly.entity_id
_entity_poly.type
_entity_poly.pdbx_seq_one_letter_code
_entity_poly.pdbx_strand_id
1 'polypeptide(L)'
;PDGLVCPKREVKRFTDLSTDETSDLWVTAKEVGVRLEQYHKASSLTFAIQDGPQAGQTVPHVHIHVIPRKKGDFENNDEIYDIDVKEKELKEKLDLDVERKDRTMEEMSHEANEYRALFS
;
A
#
# COMPACT_ATOMS: atom_id res chain seq x y z
N PRO A 1 -6.34 -3.54 -5.01
CA PRO A 1 -4.89 -3.45 -5.22
C PRO A 1 -4.28 -2.48 -4.21
N ASP A 2 -3.12 -2.82 -3.67
CA ASP A 2 -2.35 -1.93 -2.80
C ASP A 2 -1.55 -0.93 -3.65
N GLY A 3 -1.65 0.36 -3.32
CA GLY A 3 -0.90 1.43 -3.95
C GLY A 3 0.12 2.01 -2.97
N LEU A 4 1.34 2.25 -3.43
CA LEU A 4 2.40 2.86 -2.61
C LEU A 4 2.55 4.35 -2.92
N VAL A 5 2.61 5.16 -1.87
CA VAL A 5 2.99 6.57 -1.95
C VAL A 5 4.29 6.77 -1.19
N CYS A 6 5.33 7.26 -1.87
CA CYS A 6 6.67 7.43 -1.30
C CYS A 6 7.25 8.83 -1.60
N PRO A 7 8.12 9.35 -0.73
CA PRO A 7 8.82 10.60 -0.99
C PRO A 7 9.82 10.40 -2.13
N LYS A 8 10.04 11.45 -2.93
CA LYS A 8 11.06 11.42 -4.01
C LYS A 8 12.47 11.23 -3.46
N ARG A 9 12.77 11.82 -2.29
CA ARG A 9 14.04 11.61 -1.60
C ARG A 9 14.04 10.24 -0.96
N GLU A 10 15.09 9.46 -1.20
CA GLU A 10 15.25 8.15 -0.57
C GLU A 10 15.64 8.34 0.91
N VAL A 11 14.71 8.00 1.80
CA VAL A 11 14.91 7.98 3.26
C VAL A 11 14.47 6.66 3.84
N LYS A 12 15.21 6.16 4.84
CA LYS A 12 14.96 4.83 5.41
C LYS A 12 13.87 4.86 6.49
N ARG A 13 13.89 5.90 7.32
CA ARG A 13 12.96 6.05 8.45
C ARG A 13 12.03 7.23 8.26
N PHE A 14 10.81 7.11 8.76
CA PHE A 14 9.84 8.20 8.77
C PHE A 14 10.37 9.42 9.54
N THR A 15 11.17 9.17 10.59
CA THR A 15 11.83 10.22 11.37
C THR A 15 12.94 10.97 10.62
N ASP A 16 13.38 10.48 9.45
CA ASP A 16 14.39 11.12 8.61
C ASP A 16 13.77 12.13 7.61
N LEU A 17 12.44 12.21 7.58
CA LEU A 17 11.70 13.19 6.79
C LEU A 17 11.77 14.57 7.43
N SER A 18 11.88 15.60 6.59
CA SER A 18 11.58 16.97 7.01
C SER A 18 10.07 17.14 7.23
N THR A 19 9.69 18.17 7.98
CA THR A 19 8.27 18.51 8.20
C THR A 19 7.52 18.74 6.89
N ASP A 20 8.16 19.39 5.91
CA ASP A 20 7.56 19.67 4.61
C ASP A 20 7.31 18.37 3.83
N GLU A 21 8.27 17.44 3.83
CA GLU A 21 8.09 16.14 3.17
C GLU A 21 7.05 15.26 3.88
N THR A 22 6.99 15.31 5.21
CA THR A 22 5.94 14.61 5.95
C THR A 22 4.55 15.13 5.55
N SER A 23 4.40 16.44 5.45
CA SER A 23 3.13 17.05 5.02
C SER A 23 2.80 16.69 3.57
N ASP A 24 3.74 16.84 2.65
CA ASP A 24 3.58 16.52 1.23
C ASP A 24 3.20 15.04 1.02
N LEU A 25 3.87 14.13 1.74
CA LEU A 25 3.62 12.69 1.67
C LEU A 25 2.18 12.35 2.08
N TRP A 26 1.69 12.89 3.20
CA TRP A 26 0.33 12.62 3.70
C TRP A 26 -0.76 13.30 2.88
N VAL A 27 -0.52 14.51 2.38
CA VAL A 27 -1.45 15.19 1.47
C VAL A 27 -1.59 14.37 0.18
N THR A 28 -0.47 13.93 -0.39
CA THR A 28 -0.47 13.06 -1.57
C THR A 28 -1.17 11.74 -1.30
N ALA A 29 -0.88 11.07 -0.17
CA ALA A 29 -1.53 9.81 0.19
C ALA A 29 -3.05 9.96 0.33
N LYS A 30 -3.52 11.06 0.94
CA LYS A 30 -4.95 11.37 1.03
C LYS A 30 -5.58 11.52 -0.37
N GLU A 31 -4.95 12.27 -1.27
CA GLU A 31 -5.48 12.47 -2.63
C GLU A 31 -5.53 11.16 -3.42
N VAL A 32 -4.45 10.38 -3.36
CA VAL A 32 -4.38 9.06 -4.00
C VAL A 32 -5.44 8.13 -3.43
N GLY A 33 -5.60 8.09 -2.10
CA GLY A 33 -6.59 7.27 -1.42
C GLY A 33 -8.01 7.54 -1.90
N VAL A 34 -8.42 8.80 -2.00
CA VAL A 34 -9.76 9.16 -2.50
C VAL A 34 -10.01 8.63 -3.91
N ARG A 35 -9.03 8.76 -4.81
CA ARG A 35 -9.16 8.28 -6.20
C ARG A 35 -9.20 6.76 -6.27
N LEU A 36 -8.34 6.07 -5.51
CA LEU A 36 -8.32 4.61 -5.46
C LEU A 36 -9.59 4.04 -4.82
N GLU A 37 -10.12 4.67 -3.77
CA GLU A 37 -11.39 4.26 -3.15
C GLU A 37 -12.53 4.29 -4.17
N GLN A 38 -12.65 5.39 -4.91
CA GLN A 38 -13.67 5.57 -5.94
C GLN A 38 -13.49 4.57 -7.10
N TYR A 39 -12.27 4.47 -7.63
CA TYR A 39 -11.95 3.58 -8.75
C TYR A 39 -12.27 2.12 -8.44
N HIS A 40 -11.87 1.67 -7.25
CA HIS A 40 -12.10 0.29 -6.81
C HIS A 40 -13.51 0.04 -6.30
N LYS A 41 -14.38 1.06 -6.24
CA LYS A 41 -15.72 0.99 -5.62
C LYS A 41 -15.64 0.45 -4.19
N ALA A 42 -14.63 0.92 -3.46
CA ALA A 42 -14.44 0.66 -2.04
C ALA A 42 -15.30 1.63 -1.22
N SER A 43 -15.38 1.38 0.09
CA SER A 43 -16.13 2.22 1.04
C SER A 43 -15.28 2.74 2.19
N SER A 44 -14.01 2.34 2.24
CA SER A 44 -13.06 2.75 3.27
C SER A 44 -11.64 2.61 2.73
N LEU A 45 -10.67 3.14 3.47
CA LEU A 45 -9.24 3.06 3.16
C LEU A 45 -8.45 2.61 4.39
N THR A 46 -7.37 1.88 4.17
CA THR A 46 -6.31 1.67 5.15
C THR A 46 -5.05 2.37 4.67
N PHE A 47 -4.49 3.22 5.53
CA PHE A 47 -3.17 3.81 5.38
C PHE A 47 -2.22 3.17 6.38
N ALA A 48 -1.11 2.60 5.92
CA ALA A 48 -0.13 1.96 6.80
C ALA A 48 1.30 2.38 6.44
N ILE A 49 2.13 2.56 7.47
CA ILE A 49 3.57 2.77 7.34
C ILE A 49 4.26 1.73 8.23
N GLN A 50 5.18 0.98 7.65
CA GLN A 50 6.07 0.08 8.39
C GLN A 50 7.42 0.77 8.55
N ASP A 51 7.57 1.53 9.63
CA ASP A 51 8.77 2.34 9.87
C ASP A 51 9.88 1.53 10.58
N GLY A 52 10.71 0.85 9.78
CA GLY A 52 11.86 0.09 10.24
C GLY A 52 11.66 -1.44 10.25
N PRO A 53 12.74 -2.24 10.36
CA PRO A 53 12.67 -3.69 10.18
C PRO A 53 11.73 -4.41 11.15
N GLN A 54 11.69 -3.98 12.42
CA GLN A 54 10.80 -4.56 13.43
C GLN A 54 9.32 -4.21 13.23
N ALA A 55 9.02 -3.20 12.41
CA ALA A 55 7.65 -2.83 12.03
C ALA A 55 7.19 -3.52 10.74
N GLY A 56 8.03 -4.38 10.12
CA GLY A 56 7.72 -5.10 8.88
C GLY A 56 8.45 -4.60 7.64
N GLN A 57 9.21 -3.50 7.72
CA GLN A 57 9.82 -2.87 6.54
C GLN A 57 10.76 -3.82 5.78
N THR A 58 10.41 -4.11 4.52
CA THR A 58 11.22 -4.97 3.63
C THR A 58 12.12 -4.15 2.69
N VAL A 59 11.61 -3.04 2.14
CA VAL A 59 12.36 -2.09 1.31
C VAL A 59 12.76 -0.89 2.18
N PRO A 60 14.06 -0.54 2.31
CA PRO A 60 14.54 0.52 3.18
C PRO A 60 14.30 1.92 2.58
N HIS A 61 13.08 2.21 2.15
CA HIS A 61 12.60 3.50 1.67
C HIS A 61 11.20 3.72 2.25
N VAL A 62 10.94 4.86 2.90
CA VAL A 62 9.62 5.16 3.47
C VAL A 62 8.54 5.12 2.38
N HIS A 63 7.46 4.41 2.65
CA HIS A 63 6.26 4.41 1.81
C HIS A 63 5.01 4.22 2.66
N ILE A 64 3.91 4.80 2.19
CA ILE A 64 2.57 4.60 2.73
C ILE A 64 1.86 3.60 1.83
N HIS A 65 1.41 2.49 2.40
CA HIS A 65 0.44 1.60 1.76
C HIS A 65 -0.93 2.26 1.76
N VAL A 66 -1.59 2.29 0.61
CA VAL A 66 -2.92 2.86 0.41
C VAL A 66 -3.81 1.76 -0.13
N ILE A 67 -4.63 1.20 0.76
CA ILE A 67 -5.40 -0.02 0.48
C ILE A 67 -6.89 0.31 0.52
N PRO A 68 -7.59 0.33 -0.64
CA PRO A 68 -9.04 0.43 -0.69
C PRO A 68 -9.71 -0.78 -0.05
N ARG A 69 -10.68 -0.54 0.83
CA ARG A 69 -11.36 -1.56 1.64
C ARG A 69 -12.83 -1.69 1.28
N LYS A 70 -13.30 -2.94 1.22
CA LYS A 70 -14.71 -3.30 1.00
C LYS A 70 -15.23 -4.13 2.16
N LYS A 71 -16.53 -4.10 2.39
CA LYS A 71 -17.14 -5.00 3.39
C LYS A 71 -16.84 -6.45 3.03
N GLY A 72 -16.20 -7.19 3.93
CA GLY A 72 -15.87 -8.61 3.77
C GLY A 72 -14.67 -8.88 2.87
N ASP A 73 -13.83 -7.89 2.60
CA ASP A 73 -12.56 -8.09 1.88
C ASP A 73 -11.49 -8.83 2.72
N PHE A 74 -11.60 -8.74 4.04
CA PHE A 74 -10.85 -9.54 5.01
C PHE A 74 -11.84 -10.17 6.00
N GLU A 75 -11.62 -11.44 6.35
CA GLU A 75 -12.44 -12.14 7.35
C GLU A 75 -12.27 -11.52 8.75
N ASN A 76 -11.05 -11.10 9.10
CA ASN A 76 -10.76 -10.31 10.31
C ASN A 76 -10.01 -9.03 9.92
N ASN A 77 -10.53 -7.87 10.33
CA ASN A 77 -9.95 -6.56 9.97
C ASN A 77 -8.54 -6.32 10.55
N ASP A 78 -8.18 -6.99 11.64
CA ASP A 78 -6.86 -6.89 12.26
C ASP A 78 -5.80 -7.71 11.51
N GLU A 79 -6.18 -8.54 10.54
CA GLU A 79 -5.21 -9.22 9.67
C GLU A 79 -4.48 -8.27 8.73
N ILE A 80 -4.91 -7.00 8.67
CA ILE A 80 -4.20 -5.97 7.94
C ILE A 80 -2.83 -5.64 8.55
N TYR A 81 -2.62 -5.91 9.83
CA TYR A 81 -1.32 -5.72 10.48
C TYR A 81 -0.32 -6.82 10.13
N ASP A 82 -0.79 -7.90 9.54
CA ASP A 82 0.02 -9.04 9.15
C ASP A 82 0.43 -8.98 7.67
N ILE A 83 0.13 -7.92 6.90
CA ILE A 83 0.34 -7.92 5.43
C ILE A 83 1.74 -8.44 5.04
N ASP A 84 2.81 -8.06 5.76
CA ASP A 84 4.18 -8.51 5.48
C ASP A 84 4.64 -9.71 6.34
N VAL A 85 4.10 -9.86 7.56
CA VAL A 85 4.43 -10.98 8.46
C VAL A 85 3.77 -12.27 7.96
N LYS A 86 2.51 -12.21 7.54
CA LYS A 86 1.85 -13.27 6.77
C LYS A 86 2.47 -13.44 5.39
N GLU A 87 3.01 -12.42 4.71
CA GLU A 87 3.69 -12.68 3.43
C GLU A 87 4.87 -13.65 3.52
N LYS A 88 5.46 -13.81 4.72
CA LYS A 88 6.48 -14.83 5.03
C LYS A 88 5.97 -16.04 5.81
N GLU A 89 5.08 -15.87 6.80
CA GLU A 89 4.58 -16.98 7.63
C GLU A 89 3.37 -17.71 7.01
N LEU A 90 2.55 -17.02 6.20
CA LEU A 90 1.42 -17.58 5.44
C LEU A 90 1.92 -18.42 4.25
N LYS A 91 3.09 -18.07 3.68
CA LYS A 91 3.84 -18.94 2.74
C LYS A 91 4.05 -20.36 3.28
N GLU A 92 4.13 -20.52 4.60
CA GLU A 92 4.34 -21.82 5.24
C GLU A 92 3.05 -22.46 5.81
N LYS A 93 1.95 -21.72 5.99
CA LYS A 93 0.79 -22.22 6.77
C LYS A 93 -0.61 -22.07 6.18
N LEU A 94 -0.84 -21.20 5.18
CA LEU A 94 -2.15 -21.08 4.55
C LEU A 94 -1.95 -20.98 3.04
N ASP A 95 -2.50 -21.94 2.29
CA ASP A 95 -2.56 -22.01 0.83
C ASP A 95 -3.39 -20.86 0.19
N LEU A 96 -3.31 -19.63 0.71
CA LEU A 96 -3.91 -18.43 0.12
C LEU A 96 -3.07 -17.88 -1.04
N ASP A 97 -1.79 -18.28 -1.14
CA ASP A 97 -0.89 -17.92 -2.25
C ASP A 97 -1.02 -18.87 -3.46
N VAL A 98 -1.74 -20.00 -3.37
CA VAL A 98 -1.95 -20.89 -4.53
C VAL A 98 -2.68 -20.15 -5.67
N GLU A 99 -3.47 -19.13 -5.33
CA GLU A 99 -4.18 -18.29 -6.30
C GLU A 99 -3.51 -16.93 -6.57
N ARG A 100 -2.47 -16.55 -5.80
CA ARG A 100 -1.77 -15.26 -5.99
C ARG A 100 -0.87 -15.35 -7.21
N LYS A 101 -1.40 -14.92 -8.36
CA LYS A 101 -0.62 -14.75 -9.59
C LYS A 101 0.11 -13.41 -9.55
N ASP A 102 1.43 -13.46 -9.64
CA ASP A 102 2.24 -12.27 -9.87
C ASP A 102 1.75 -11.55 -11.13
N ARG A 103 1.50 -10.24 -10.99
CA ARG A 103 1.11 -9.40 -12.12
C ARG A 103 2.32 -9.21 -13.03
N THR A 104 2.07 -9.25 -14.32
CA THR A 104 3.04 -8.89 -15.34
C THR A 104 3.32 -7.38 -15.34
N MET A 105 4.47 -6.98 -15.86
CA MET A 105 4.81 -5.55 -16.00
C MET A 105 3.85 -4.82 -16.95
N GLU A 106 3.27 -5.52 -17.92
CA GLU A 106 2.25 -4.96 -18.81
C GLU A 106 0.95 -4.64 -18.07
N GLU A 107 0.47 -5.56 -17.23
CA GLU A 107 -0.71 -5.34 -16.38
C GLU A 107 -0.51 -4.15 -15.43
N MET A 108 0.65 -4.09 -14.76
CA MET A 108 0.96 -2.96 -13.86
C MET A 108 1.07 -1.63 -14.61
N SER A 109 1.65 -1.63 -15.82
CA SER A 109 1.76 -0.43 -16.65
C SER A 109 0.38 0.05 -17.13
N HIS A 110 -0.49 -0.89 -17.52
CA HIS A 110 -1.86 -0.58 -17.89
C HIS A 110 -2.65 0.02 -16.73
N GLU A 111 -2.61 -0.62 -15.55
CA GLU A 111 -3.23 -0.13 -14.33
C GLU A 111 -2.72 1.27 -13.94
N ALA A 112 -1.41 1.51 -14.05
CA ALA A 112 -0.82 2.83 -13.80
C ALA A 112 -1.33 3.89 -14.79
N ASN A 113 -1.59 3.55 -16.05
CA ASN A 113 -2.18 4.47 -17.02
C ASN A 113 -3.63 4.81 -16.66
N GLU A 114 -4.42 3.82 -16.23
CA GLU A 114 -5.78 4.05 -15.76
C GLU A 114 -5.78 4.97 -14.52
N TYR A 115 -4.86 4.75 -13.58
CA TYR A 115 -4.72 5.62 -12.40
C TYR A 115 -4.30 7.04 -12.76
N ARG A 116 -3.38 7.22 -13.72
CA ARG A 116 -2.99 8.57 -14.18
C ARG A 116 -4.20 9.37 -14.67
N ALA A 117 -5.13 8.73 -15.38
CA ALA A 117 -6.33 9.38 -15.88
C ALA A 117 -7.23 9.94 -14.75
N LEU A 118 -7.12 9.39 -13.53
CA LEU A 118 -7.87 9.85 -12.35
C LEU A 118 -7.36 11.19 -11.80
N PHE A 119 -6.17 11.65 -12.17
CA PHE A 119 -5.59 12.91 -11.68
C PHE A 119 -5.54 14.01 -12.74
N SER A 120 -6.10 13.75 -13.92
CA SER A 120 -6.29 14.72 -15.01
C SER A 120 -7.50 15.63 -14.80
#